data_AF-A0A845V666-F1
#
_entry.id   AF-A0A845V666-F1
#
_cell.length_a   1.000
_cell.length_b   1.000
_cell.length_c   1.000
_cell.angle_alpha   90.00
_cell.angle_beta   90.00
_cell.angle_gamma   90.00
#
_symmetry.space_group_name_H-M   'P 1'
#
loop_
_entity.id
_entity.type
_entity.pdbx_description
1 polymer ?
#
loop_
_entity_poly.entity_id
_entity_poly.type
_entity_poly.pdbx_seq_one_letter_code
_entity_poly.pdbx_strand_id
1 'polypeptide(L)'
;MIRWLAFFLVLGLLLASAIGVVALRHESRQLFAALQEAGAERDQARVEWSRLQLEQAWLAEAGRVEREARDQLGMTLPERTGVLVETQ
;
A
#
# COMPACT_ATOMS: atom_id res chain seq x y z
N MET A 1 38.18 -20.66 -47.51
CA MET A 1 38.41 -20.75 -46.05
C MET A 1 37.83 -19.55 -45.29
N ILE A 2 38.24 -18.30 -45.60
CA ILE A 2 37.78 -17.08 -44.90
C ILE A 2 36.24 -16.92 -44.83
N ARG A 3 35.52 -17.26 -45.91
CA ARG A 3 34.04 -17.16 -45.98
C ARG A 3 33.33 -18.05 -44.96
N TRP A 4 33.86 -19.26 -44.72
CA TRP A 4 33.27 -20.19 -43.75
C TRP A 4 33.51 -19.71 -42.32
N LEU A 5 34.70 -19.19 -42.03
CA LEU A 5 35.03 -18.57 -40.75
C LEU A 5 34.10 -17.38 -40.44
N ALA A 6 33.90 -16.49 -41.41
CA ALA A 6 32.97 -15.37 -41.28
C ALA A 6 31.52 -15.84 -41.04
N PHE A 7 31.09 -16.89 -41.75
CA PHE A 7 29.75 -17.45 -41.58
C PHE A 7 29.53 -17.99 -40.16
N PHE A 8 30.46 -18.79 -39.63
CA PHE A 8 30.33 -19.33 -38.27
C PHE A 8 30.41 -18.23 -37.19
N LEU A 9 31.19 -17.18 -37.41
CA LEU A 9 31.26 -16.05 -36.48
C LEU A 9 29.91 -15.33 -36.39
N VAL A 10 29.32 -15.00 -37.54
CA VAL A 10 27.99 -14.34 -37.58
C VAL A 10 26.91 -15.25 -37.00
N LEU A 11 26.95 -16.55 -37.29
CA LEU A 11 26.03 -17.52 -36.71
C LEU A 11 26.14 -17.57 -35.18
N GLY A 12 27.36 -17.61 -34.65
CA GLY A 12 27.61 -17.58 -33.21
C GLY A 12 27.08 -16.29 -32.57
N LEU A 13 27.30 -15.14 -33.19
CA LEU A 13 26.83 -13.85 -32.69
C LEU A 13 25.30 -13.76 -32.69
N LEU A 14 24.63 -14.29 -33.72
CA LEU A 14 23.17 -14.36 -33.80
C LEU A 14 22.59 -15.25 -32.70
N LEU A 15 23.18 -16.42 -32.46
CA LEU A 15 22.73 -17.33 -31.41
C LEU A 15 22.94 -16.72 -30.02
N ALA A 16 24.10 -16.12 -29.77
CA ALA A 16 24.39 -15.42 -28.53
C ALA A 16 23.40 -14.27 -28.29
N SER A 17 23.09 -13.49 -29.32
CA SER A 17 22.07 -12.42 -29.25
C SER A 17 20.68 -12.98 -28.94
N ALA A 18 20.25 -14.03 -29.65
CA ALA A 18 18.94 -14.63 -29.43
C ALA A 18 18.78 -15.16 -27.99
N ILE A 19 19.78 -15.88 -27.49
CA ILE A 19 19.80 -16.39 -26.11
C ILE A 19 19.80 -15.22 -25.12
N GLY A 20 20.63 -14.20 -25.35
CA GLY A 20 20.70 -13.01 -24.51
C GLY A 20 19.36 -12.27 -24.40
N VAL A 21 18.64 -12.10 -25.51
CA VAL A 21 17.32 -11.48 -25.52
C VAL A 21 16.31 -12.29 -24.69
N VAL A 22 16.30 -13.61 -24.83
CA VAL A 22 15.39 -14.49 -24.06
C VAL A 22 15.71 -14.44 -22.57
N ALA A 23 16.99 -14.52 -22.20
CA ALA A 23 17.44 -14.44 -20.82
C ALA A 23 17.04 -13.09 -20.18
N LEU A 24 17.34 -11.99 -20.86
CA LEU A 24 17.00 -10.65 -20.37
C LEU A 24 15.49 -10.44 -20.26
N ARG A 25 14.70 -10.99 -21.20
CA ARG A 25 13.24 -10.96 -21.13
C ARG A 25 12.71 -11.76 -19.94
N HIS A 26 13.33 -12.91 -19.64
CA HIS A 26 12.93 -13.73 -18.51
C HIS A 26 13.24 -13.04 -17.17
N GLU A 27 14.45 -12.50 -17.03
CA GLU A 27 14.87 -11.73 -15.85
C GLU A 27 13.98 -10.49 -15.65
N SER A 28 13.70 -9.75 -16.72
CA SER A 28 12.78 -8.60 -16.69
C SER A 28 11.38 -8.97 -16.18
N ARG A 29 10.84 -10.13 -16.60
CA ARG A 29 9.55 -10.62 -16.11
C ARG A 29 9.59 -10.95 -14.62
N GLN A 30 10.66 -11.59 -14.15
CA GLN A 30 10.82 -11.92 -12.74
C GLN A 30 10.93 -10.66 -11.87
N LEU A 31 11.80 -9.72 -12.26
CA LEU A 31 11.98 -8.45 -11.55
C LEU A 31 10.68 -7.64 -11.52
N PHE A 32 9.93 -7.64 -12.62
CA PHE A 32 8.63 -6.97 -12.69
C PHE A 32 7.57 -7.61 -11.78
N ALA A 33 7.59 -8.94 -11.62
CA ALA A 33 6.71 -9.63 -10.67
C ALA A 33 7.08 -9.28 -9.22
N ALA A 34 8.38 -9.34 -8.88
CA ALA A 34 8.86 -8.97 -7.54
C ALA A 34 8.53 -7.50 -7.19
N LEU A 35 8.66 -6.59 -8.16
CA LEU A 35 8.28 -5.19 -7.98
C LEU A 35 6.78 -5.02 -7.70
N GLN A 36 5.93 -5.77 -8.41
CA GLN A 36 4.49 -5.72 -8.18
C GLN A 36 4.11 -6.28 -6.81
N GLU A 37 4.74 -7.36 -6.37
CA GLU A 37 4.49 -7.96 -5.05
C GLU A 37 4.85 -6.99 -3.92
N ALA A 38 6.05 -6.41 -3.95
CA ALA A 38 6.45 -5.38 -2.98
C ALA A 38 5.56 -4.13 -3.03
N GLY A 39 5.09 -3.76 -4.23
CA GLY A 39 4.12 -2.68 -4.41
C GLY A 39 2.77 -2.98 -3.74
N ALA A 40 2.27 -4.20 -3.92
CA ALA A 40 1.01 -4.66 -3.33
C ALA A 40 1.07 -4.68 -1.80
N GLU A 41 2.16 -5.17 -1.21
CA GLU A 41 2.38 -5.14 0.25
C GLU A 41 2.37 -3.71 0.79
N ARG A 42 3.08 -2.80 0.12
CA ARG A 42 3.11 -1.38 0.49
C ARG A 42 1.72 -0.75 0.42
N ASP A 43 0.97 -1.03 -0.64
CA ASP A 43 -0.35 -0.45 -0.83
C ASP A 43 -1.35 -0.97 0.22
N GLN A 44 -1.28 -2.25 0.59
CA GLN A 44 -2.05 -2.82 1.70
C GLN A 44 -1.71 -2.13 3.03
N ALA A 45 -0.42 -1.98 3.36
CA ALA A 45 0.00 -1.28 4.57
C ALA A 45 -0.47 0.19 4.59
N ARG A 46 -0.47 0.86 3.43
CA ARG A 46 -0.96 2.24 3.29
C ARG A 46 -2.46 2.36 3.54
N VAL A 47 -3.25 1.40 3.07
CA VAL A 47 -4.70 1.36 3.34
C VAL A 47 -4.94 1.21 4.84
N GLU A 48 -4.26 0.27 5.49
CA GLU A 48 -4.40 0.06 6.94
C GLU A 48 -3.98 1.31 7.73
N TRP A 49 -2.87 1.93 7.35
CA TRP A 49 -2.43 3.18 7.96
C TRP A 49 -3.45 4.32 7.80
N SER A 50 -4.01 4.46 6.59
CA SER A 50 -5.07 5.45 6.34
C SER A 50 -6.30 5.19 7.20
N ARG A 51 -6.67 3.92 7.40
CA ARG A 51 -7.78 3.55 8.27
C ARG A 51 -7.48 3.91 9.73
N LEU A 52 -6.30 3.54 10.24
CA LEU A 52 -5.88 3.85 11.60
C LEU A 52 -5.86 5.36 11.87
N GLN A 53 -5.47 6.18 10.90
CA GLN A 53 -5.54 7.63 11.04
C GLN A 53 -6.97 8.14 11.24
N LEU A 54 -7.93 7.59 10.50
CA LEU A 54 -9.34 7.96 10.66
C LEU A 54 -9.86 7.54 12.03
N GLU A 55 -9.49 6.36 12.51
CA GLU A 55 -9.84 5.88 13.85
C GLU A 55 -9.26 6.80 14.94
N GLN A 56 -7.99 7.23 14.81
CA GLN A 56 -7.38 8.19 15.75
C GLN A 56 -8.02 9.58 15.69
N ALA A 57 -8.37 10.07 14.50
CA ALA A 57 -9.04 11.36 14.35
C ALA A 57 -10.40 11.36 15.07
N TRP A 58 -11.17 10.29 14.96
CA TRP A 58 -12.44 10.11 15.69
C TRP A 58 -12.25 10.08 17.21
N LEU A 59 -11.26 9.32 17.71
CA LEU A 59 -10.97 9.24 19.14
C LEU A 59 -10.48 10.57 19.71
N ALA A 60 -9.65 11.29 18.96
CA ALA A 60 -9.15 12.61 19.36
C ALA A 60 -10.29 13.64 19.43
N GLU A 61 -11.21 13.62 18.47
CA GLU A 61 -12.38 14.50 18.45
C GLU A 61 -13.35 14.17 19.59
N ALA A 62 -13.68 12.89 19.80
CA ALA A 62 -14.53 12.47 20.92
C ALA A 62 -13.92 12.86 22.27
N GLY A 63 -12.61 12.66 22.46
CA GLY A 63 -11.92 13.09 23.67
C GLY A 63 -11.88 14.61 23.86
N ARG A 64 -11.90 15.39 22.77
CA ARG A 64 -12.02 16.85 22.84
C ARG A 64 -13.43 17.27 23.26
N VAL A 65 -14.46 16.68 22.66
CA VAL A 65 -15.87 16.95 23.02
C VAL A 65 -16.15 16.62 24.49
N GLU A 66 -15.68 15.47 24.99
CA GLU A 66 -15.84 15.09 26.41
C GLU A 66 -15.19 16.13 27.35
N ARG A 67 -13.98 16.59 27.04
CA ARG A 67 -13.30 17.62 27.83
C ARG A 67 -14.04 18.95 27.81
N GLU A 68 -14.48 19.42 26.64
CA GLU A 68 -15.27 20.65 26.57
C GLU A 68 -16.61 20.51 27.32
N ALA A 69 -17.27 19.36 27.22
CA ALA A 69 -18.51 19.09 27.95
C ALA A 69 -18.31 19.12 29.48
N ARG A 70 -17.22 18.53 29.99
CA ARG A 70 -16.90 18.58 31.42
C ARG A 70 -16.45 19.95 31.89
N ASP A 71 -15.48 20.54 31.18
CA ASP A 71 -14.76 21.71 31.67
C ASP A 71 -15.50 23.01 31.38
N GLN A 72 -16.14 23.14 30.21
CA GLN A 72 -16.85 24.37 29.84
C GLN A 72 -18.35 24.31 30.17
N LEU A 73 -18.99 23.14 30.01
CA LEU A 73 -20.43 22.97 30.26
C LEU A 73 -20.74 22.38 31.65
N GLY A 74 -19.72 22.00 32.43
CA GLY A 74 -19.90 21.43 33.77
C GLY A 74 -20.62 20.08 33.77
N MET A 75 -20.66 19.38 32.64
CA MET A 75 -21.40 18.12 32.52
C MET A 75 -20.72 17.04 33.38
N THR A 76 -21.52 16.37 34.21
CA THR A 76 -21.11 15.21 35.00
C THR A 76 -21.88 13.98 34.54
N LEU A 77 -21.26 12.80 34.64
CA LEU A 77 -21.92 11.57 34.24
C LEU A 77 -23.08 11.29 35.22
N PRO A 78 -24.35 11.26 34.76
CA PRO A 78 -25.48 11.10 35.66
C PRO A 78 -25.55 9.68 36.23
N GLU A 79 -25.87 9.54 37.53
CA GLU A 79 -25.95 8.24 38.22
C GLU A 79 -27.12 7.35 37.76
N ARG A 80 -28.12 7.91 37.06
CA ARG A 80 -29.22 7.16 36.43
C ARG A 80 -29.56 7.78 35.07
N THR A 81 -29.63 6.95 34.04
CA THR A 81 -30.04 7.34 32.67
C THR A 81 -31.51 7.75 32.68
N GLY A 82 -31.79 9.03 32.91
CA GLY A 82 -33.13 9.61 32.82
C GLY A 82 -33.35 10.16 31.42
N VAL A 83 -34.20 9.50 30.62
CA VAL A 83 -34.67 10.05 29.34
C VAL A 83 -35.76 11.07 29.67
N LEU A 84 -35.45 12.36 29.55
CA LEU A 84 -36.46 13.42 29.59
C LEU A 84 -37.19 13.42 28.25
N VAL A 85 -38.34 12.75 28.20
CA VAL A 85 -39.27 12.88 27.07
C VAL A 85 -40.06 14.17 27.32
N GLU A 86 -39.73 15.23 26.59
CA GLU A 86 -40.56 16.44 26.54
C GLU A 86 -41.83 16.10 25.76
N THR A 87 -42.93 15.91 26.49
CA THR A 87 -44.27 15.92 25.90
C THR A 87 -44.72 17.36 25.75
N GLN A 88 -45.07 17.73 24.51
CA GLN A 88 -45.67 18.99 24.06
C GLN A 88 -46.72 19.58 25.00
#